data_AF-A0A538DCN0-F1
#
_entry.id   AF-A0A538DCN0-F1
#
_cell.length_a   1.000
_cell.length_b   1.000
_cell.length_c   1.000
_cell.angle_alpha   90.00
_cell.angle_beta   90.00
_cell.angle_gamma   90.00
#
_symmetry.space_group_name_H-M   'P 1'
#
loop_
_entity.id
_entity.type
_entity.pdbx_description
1 polymer ?
#
loop_
_entity_poly.entity_id
_entity_poly.type
_entity_poly.pdbx_seq_one_letter_code
_entity_poly.pdbx_strand_id
1 'polypeptide(L)'
;MLRGTSGFSVDTTTPGTSALEPYINISYAKTLAGYALLDSIAYGDISGDGFDEAIISVYSGGTAGNTGVLVYQLDSSNKVSLAGPIDFYGSFGYKAYGLLDNGDLVVGHVVAAGWEPNCCQSGYVESRFRISGGRLAQQGQPVETGYLAARSNTIEQFYSMINAKKFDAAYQFTTAAFQARYPFDNWKAGFATTKSLDAQATTSEVAGPVKFKLTAVDSTATGDLTRTYTGTWTLIYSTTKHQWLLDTAEVQLGG
;
A
#
# COMPACT_ATOMS: atom_id res chain seq x y z
N MET A 1 -4.00 9.88 36.20
CA MET A 1 -4.27 11.07 35.37
C MET A 1 -2.93 11.54 34.80
N LEU A 2 -2.54 11.04 33.62
CA LEU A 2 -1.32 11.50 32.93
C LEU A 2 -1.57 12.96 32.54
N ARG A 3 -0.82 13.91 33.11
CA ARG A 3 -0.92 15.32 32.76
C ARG A 3 -0.44 15.47 31.32
N GLY A 4 -1.39 15.72 30.43
CA GLY A 4 -1.17 15.84 29.00
C GLY A 4 -0.13 16.89 28.68
N THR A 5 0.91 16.46 27.97
CA THR A 5 1.48 17.26 26.89
C THR A 5 0.33 17.79 26.03
N SER A 6 0.33 19.09 25.77
CA SER A 6 -0.71 19.75 24.96
C SER A 6 -0.97 18.96 23.68
N GLY A 7 -2.22 18.55 23.43
CA GLY A 7 -2.62 17.87 22.19
C GLY A 7 -2.91 16.37 22.27
N PHE A 8 -2.77 15.76 23.45
CA PHE A 8 -3.14 14.36 23.69
C PHE A 8 -4.40 14.28 24.56
N SER A 9 -5.46 13.65 24.06
CA SER A 9 -6.65 13.32 24.85
C SER A 9 -6.94 11.82 24.80
N VAL A 10 -7.26 11.26 25.96
CA VAL A 10 -7.80 9.90 26.09
C VAL A 10 -9.28 10.03 26.43
N ASP A 11 -10.14 9.49 25.56
CA ASP A 11 -11.55 9.33 25.87
C ASP A 11 -11.82 7.90 26.35
N THR A 12 -12.17 7.77 27.63
CA THR A 12 -12.54 6.49 28.26
C THR A 12 -14.04 6.28 28.31
N THR A 13 -14.84 7.18 27.73
CA THR A 13 -16.31 7.19 27.79
C THR A 13 -16.96 6.69 26.51
N THR A 14 -16.23 6.71 25.38
CA THR A 14 -16.66 6.11 24.11
C THR A 14 -16.22 4.64 24.06
N PRO A 15 -17.15 3.66 24.08
CA PRO A 15 -16.79 2.25 23.98
C PRO A 15 -16.25 1.93 22.58
N GLY A 16 -15.09 1.27 22.49
CA GLY A 16 -14.59 0.69 21.25
C GLY A 16 -15.43 -0.50 20.78
N THR A 17 -15.12 -1.02 19.58
CA THR A 17 -15.74 -2.23 19.02
C THR A 17 -15.54 -3.46 19.91
N SER A 18 -14.53 -3.43 20.78
CA SER A 18 -14.44 -4.17 22.03
C SER A 18 -14.48 -3.15 23.17
N ALA A 19 -15.24 -3.41 24.23
CA ALA A 19 -15.57 -2.42 25.27
C ALA A 19 -14.39 -1.97 26.19
N LEU A 20 -13.12 -2.08 25.75
CA LEU A 20 -11.94 -1.94 26.64
C LEU A 20 -10.75 -1.15 26.06
N GLU A 21 -10.79 -0.68 24.81
CA GLU A 21 -9.67 0.08 24.23
C GLU A 21 -9.88 1.60 24.36
N PRO A 22 -8.90 2.36 24.89
CA PRO A 22 -9.02 3.80 25.01
C PRO A 22 -8.95 4.45 23.63
N TYR A 23 -9.90 5.34 23.36
CA TYR A 23 -9.82 6.20 22.19
C TYR A 23 -8.79 7.31 22.45
N ILE A 24 -7.83 7.44 21.54
CA ILE A 24 -6.77 8.45 21.57
C ILE A 24 -6.95 9.43 20.42
N ASN A 25 -6.59 10.68 20.68
CA ASN A 25 -6.49 11.72 19.66
C ASN A 25 -5.23 12.55 19.94
N ILE A 26 -4.34 12.58 18.97
CA ILE A 26 -3.13 13.41 18.94
C ILE A 26 -3.34 14.47 17.85
N SER A 27 -3.84 15.64 18.23
CA SER A 27 -4.25 16.71 17.30
C SER A 27 -3.33 17.92 17.40
N TYR A 28 -2.18 17.86 16.74
CA TYR A 28 -1.34 19.03 16.45
C TYR A 28 -0.95 19.02 14.96
N ALA A 29 -1.70 19.76 14.14
CA ALA A 29 -1.54 19.94 12.67
C ALA A 29 -1.79 18.73 11.75
N LYS A 30 -1.52 17.50 12.18
CA LYS A 30 -2.00 16.25 11.55
C LYS A 30 -2.43 15.30 12.66
N THR A 31 -3.57 14.63 12.48
CA THR A 31 -4.23 13.92 13.57
C THR A 31 -4.02 12.42 13.48
N LEU A 32 -3.35 11.81 14.46
CA LEU A 32 -3.51 10.38 14.74
C LEU A 32 -4.69 10.22 15.70
N ALA A 33 -5.71 9.47 15.28
CA ALA A 33 -6.86 9.18 16.12
C ALA A 33 -7.34 7.74 15.89
N GLY A 34 -7.86 7.13 16.95
CA GLY A 34 -8.35 5.76 16.94
C GLY A 34 -8.29 5.11 18.31
N TYR A 35 -8.48 3.81 18.35
CA TYR A 35 -8.43 2.98 19.55
C TYR A 35 -7.02 2.42 19.71
N ALA A 36 -6.40 2.62 20.87
CA ALA A 36 -5.10 2.04 21.17
C ALA A 36 -5.26 0.56 21.52
N LEU A 37 -4.63 -0.33 20.74
CA LEU A 37 -4.71 -1.78 20.90
C LEU A 37 -3.84 -2.26 22.07
N LEU A 38 -4.37 -2.22 23.28
CA LEU A 38 -3.64 -2.57 24.51
C LEU A 38 -3.43 -4.06 24.73
N ASP A 39 -4.13 -4.91 23.97
CA ASP A 39 -3.96 -6.38 24.00
C ASP A 39 -2.80 -6.87 23.12
N SER A 40 -2.25 -5.98 22.29
CA SER A 40 -1.27 -6.30 21.24
C SER A 40 -0.05 -5.37 21.30
N ILE A 41 0.43 -5.10 22.51
CA ILE A 41 1.60 -4.25 22.74
C ILE A 41 2.88 -5.02 22.43
N ALA A 42 3.70 -4.48 21.54
CA ALA A 42 5.06 -4.98 21.31
C ALA A 42 6.07 -4.23 22.19
N TYR A 43 7.10 -4.94 22.66
CA TYR A 43 8.16 -4.39 23.49
C TYR A 43 9.51 -4.64 22.84
N GLY A 44 10.40 -3.65 22.87
CA GLY A 44 11.80 -3.81 22.47
C GLY A 44 12.64 -2.56 22.65
N ASP A 45 13.94 -2.77 22.86
CA ASP A 45 14.94 -1.72 23.03
C ASP A 45 15.29 -1.04 21.70
N ILE A 46 14.56 0.04 21.38
CA ILE A 46 14.73 0.88 20.18
C ILE A 46 15.78 1.98 20.44
N SER A 47 15.98 2.34 21.71
CA SER A 47 16.96 3.33 22.15
C SER A 47 18.38 2.77 22.30
N GLY A 48 18.51 1.47 22.52
CA GLY A 48 19.75 0.78 22.84
C GLY A 48 20.24 0.99 24.28
N ASP A 49 19.37 1.45 25.19
CA ASP A 49 19.73 1.76 26.57
C ASP A 49 19.49 0.60 27.56
N GLY A 50 19.01 -0.54 27.06
CA GLY A 50 18.71 -1.74 27.83
C GLY A 50 17.32 -1.76 28.46
N PHE A 51 16.48 -0.76 28.21
CA PHE A 51 15.06 -0.75 28.57
C PHE A 51 14.19 -0.86 27.31
N ASP A 52 13.15 -1.69 27.38
CA ASP A 52 12.23 -1.83 26.26
C ASP A 52 11.27 -0.63 26.15
N GLU A 53 11.12 -0.12 24.93
CA GLU A 53 10.02 0.74 24.53
C GLU A 53 8.74 -0.07 24.28
N ALA A 54 7.58 0.52 24.61
CA ALA A 54 6.28 -0.05 24.27
C ALA A 54 5.75 0.54 22.95
N ILE A 55 5.40 -0.33 22.00
CA ILE A 55 4.78 0.03 20.72
C ILE A 55 3.33 -0.43 20.73
N ILE A 56 2.41 0.51 20.56
CA ILE A 56 0.97 0.27 20.63
C ILE A 56 0.35 0.66 19.29
N SER A 57 -0.25 -0.29 18.59
CA SER A 57 -0.99 0.02 17.35
C SER A 57 -2.23 0.85 17.63
N VAL A 58 -2.58 1.75 16.71
CA VAL A 58 -3.79 2.57 16.77
C VAL A 58 -4.73 2.11 15.67
N TYR A 59 -5.89 1.58 16.05
CA TYR A 59 -6.92 1.09 15.14
C TYR A 59 -7.99 2.16 14.88
N SER A 60 -8.37 2.35 13.62
CA SER A 60 -9.38 3.35 13.24
C SER A 60 -10.78 3.10 13.80
N GLY A 61 -11.11 1.87 14.21
CA GLY A 61 -12.49 1.46 14.49
C GLY A 61 -13.29 1.05 13.23
N GLY A 62 -12.65 0.99 12.06
CA GLY A 62 -13.33 0.70 10.80
C GLY A 62 -12.44 0.03 9.74
N THR A 63 -12.81 0.21 8.47
CA THR A 63 -12.18 -0.47 7.33
C THR A 63 -10.75 -0.03 7.05
N ALA A 64 -10.34 1.12 7.60
CA ALA A 64 -8.98 1.62 7.48
C ALA A 64 -7.93 0.76 8.20
N GLY A 65 -8.37 -0.12 9.09
CA GLY A 65 -7.43 -0.94 9.85
C GLY A 65 -6.69 -0.07 10.86
N ASN A 66 -5.44 -0.44 11.08
CA ASN A 66 -4.48 0.34 11.84
C ASN A 66 -4.10 1.61 11.06
N THR A 67 -3.99 2.73 11.76
CA THR A 67 -3.70 4.06 11.20
C THR A 67 -2.40 4.66 11.72
N GLY A 68 -1.74 3.96 12.64
CA GLY A 68 -0.44 4.36 13.15
C GLY A 68 -0.03 3.54 14.37
N VAL A 69 1.01 4.00 15.03
CA VAL A 69 1.51 3.43 16.29
C VAL A 69 1.82 4.53 17.29
N LEU A 70 1.68 4.24 18.57
CA LEU A 70 2.23 5.00 19.69
C LEU A 70 3.52 4.31 20.15
N VAL A 71 4.50 5.11 20.56
CA VAL A 71 5.79 4.58 21.05
C VAL A 71 6.09 5.26 22.37
N TYR A 72 6.08 4.49 23.45
CA TYR A 72 6.39 4.96 24.78
C TYR A 72 7.76 4.47 25.21
N GLN A 73 8.58 5.41 25.65
CA GLN A 73 9.89 5.17 26.23
C GLN A 73 9.79 5.21 27.76
N LEU A 74 10.53 4.32 28.41
CA LEU A 74 10.85 4.39 29.83
C LEU A 74 12.29 4.90 29.97
N ASP A 75 12.51 6.01 30.68
CA ASP A 75 13.88 6.43 30.99
C ASP A 75 14.42 5.73 32.25
N SER A 76 15.72 5.88 32.51
CA SER A 76 16.40 5.30 33.67
C SER A 76 15.87 5.78 35.04
N SER A 77 15.00 6.80 35.07
CA SER A 77 14.29 7.27 36.26
C SER A 77 12.89 6.67 36.41
N ASN A 78 12.54 5.67 35.59
CA ASN A 78 11.21 5.07 35.46
C ASN A 78 10.12 6.05 34.99
N LYS A 79 10.50 7.12 34.29
CA LYS A 79 9.53 8.06 33.74
C LYS A 79 9.12 7.61 32.34
N VAL A 80 7.81 7.48 32.14
CA VAL A 80 7.21 7.17 30.84
C VAL A 80 7.01 8.45 30.03
N SER A 81 7.42 8.42 28.76
CA SER A 81 7.18 9.52 27.82
C SER A 81 6.90 9.00 26.41
N LEU A 82 6.21 9.81 25.60
CA LEU A 82 5.97 9.50 24.19
C LEU A 82 7.23 9.84 23.39
N ALA A 83 7.79 8.86 22.67
CA ALA A 83 9.08 8.99 21.99
C ALA A 83 8.96 9.69 20.62
N GLY A 84 7.81 9.65 19.95
CA GLY A 84 7.67 10.23 18.62
C GLY A 84 7.50 11.75 18.63
N PRO A 85 8.09 12.48 17.66
CA PRO A 85 7.68 13.84 17.38
C PRO A 85 6.26 13.89 16.79
N ILE A 86 5.61 15.06 16.80
CA ILE A 86 4.21 15.20 16.38
C ILE A 86 4.01 14.81 14.90
N ASP A 87 4.94 15.22 14.04
CA ASP A 87 4.95 14.94 12.61
C ASP A 87 5.09 13.45 12.29
N PHE A 88 5.75 12.67 13.16
CA PHE A 88 5.75 11.20 13.07
C PHE A 88 4.34 10.62 13.18
N TYR A 89 3.55 11.04 14.18
CA TYR A 89 2.22 10.46 14.36
C TYR A 89 1.23 10.84 13.25
N GLY A 90 1.47 11.95 12.55
CA GLY A 90 0.68 12.38 11.41
C GLY A 90 1.22 11.93 10.04
N SER A 91 2.33 11.19 9.97
CA SER A 91 2.95 10.79 8.70
C SER A 91 2.44 9.46 8.17
N PHE A 92 1.82 8.64 9.02
CA PHE A 92 1.33 7.32 8.63
C PHE A 92 -0.16 7.41 8.29
N GLY A 93 -0.49 6.80 7.15
CA GLY A 93 -1.82 6.89 6.58
C GLY A 93 -2.66 5.64 6.83
N TYR A 94 -3.15 5.09 5.73
CA TYR A 94 -4.09 4.00 5.69
C TYR A 94 -3.38 2.64 5.88
N LYS A 95 -4.00 1.70 6.61
CA LYS A 95 -3.47 0.33 6.84
C LYS A 95 -1.99 0.31 7.28
N ALA A 96 -1.67 1.14 8.27
CA ALA A 96 -0.34 1.21 8.85
C ALA A 96 -0.04 0.00 9.76
N TYR A 97 1.22 -0.32 9.97
CA TYR A 97 1.66 -1.29 10.96
C TYR A 97 2.97 -0.84 11.59
N GLY A 98 3.28 -1.33 12.79
CA GLY A 98 4.59 -1.20 13.40
C GLY A 98 5.11 -2.55 13.84
N LEU A 99 6.38 -2.81 13.59
CA LEU A 99 7.08 -4.01 14.04
C LEU A 99 8.51 -3.66 14.47
N LEU A 100 9.13 -4.58 15.19
CA LEU A 100 10.54 -4.50 15.56
C LEU A 100 11.36 -5.37 14.62
N ASP A 101 12.45 -4.80 14.09
CA ASP A 101 13.42 -5.53 13.28
C ASP A 101 14.83 -5.06 13.61
N ASN A 102 15.66 -5.96 14.16
CA ASN A 102 17.06 -5.70 14.52
C ASN A 102 17.28 -4.44 15.39
N GLY A 103 16.38 -4.18 16.34
CA GLY A 103 16.44 -3.01 17.23
C GLY A 103 15.93 -1.70 16.59
N ASP A 104 15.39 -1.76 15.38
CA ASP A 104 14.70 -0.64 14.77
C ASP A 104 13.18 -0.84 14.92
N LEU A 105 12.47 0.27 15.11
CA LEU A 105 11.04 0.33 14.82
C LEU A 105 10.86 0.49 13.32
N VAL A 106 10.20 -0.48 12.68
CA VAL A 106 9.76 -0.37 11.29
C VAL A 106 8.28 0.00 11.30
N VAL A 107 7.94 1.13 10.68
CA VAL A 107 6.55 1.53 10.45
C VAL A 107 6.26 1.46 8.97
N GLY A 108 5.29 0.64 8.60
CA GLY A 108 4.84 0.48 7.22
C GLY A 108 3.44 1.03 7.01
N HIS A 109 3.10 1.43 5.79
CA HIS A 109 1.73 1.74 5.37
C HIS A 109 1.56 1.49 3.86
N VAL A 110 0.33 1.24 3.43
CA VAL A 110 0.06 0.98 2.01
C VAL A 110 0.11 2.26 1.18
N VAL A 111 0.51 2.11 -0.08
CA VAL A 111 0.44 3.14 -1.11
C VAL A 111 -0.34 2.63 -2.31
N ALA A 112 -1.05 3.55 -2.97
CA ALA A 112 -1.98 3.24 -4.05
C ALA A 112 -2.04 4.42 -5.04
N ALA A 113 -2.35 4.11 -6.30
CA ALA A 113 -2.61 5.09 -7.36
C ALA A 113 -4.07 5.57 -7.42
N GLY A 114 -4.94 5.02 -6.56
CA GLY A 114 -6.33 5.45 -6.36
C GLY A 114 -7.36 4.73 -7.22
N TRP A 115 -6.93 3.79 -8.08
CA TRP A 115 -7.85 2.91 -8.84
C TRP A 115 -8.06 1.57 -8.14
N GLU A 116 -7.17 1.22 -7.21
CA GLU A 116 -7.12 -0.09 -6.56
C GLU A 116 -8.34 -0.31 -5.65
N PRO A 117 -8.89 -1.53 -5.65
CA PRO A 117 -9.83 -1.94 -4.60
C PRO A 117 -9.17 -1.87 -3.22
N ASN A 118 -10.01 -1.70 -2.19
CA ASN A 118 -9.53 -1.55 -0.81
C ASN A 118 -8.73 -2.75 -0.25
N CYS A 119 -8.84 -3.93 -0.88
CA CYS A 119 -8.09 -5.12 -0.48
C CYS A 119 -6.67 -5.20 -1.04
N CYS A 120 -6.39 -4.41 -2.08
CA CYS A 120 -5.50 -4.84 -3.13
C CYS A 120 -4.64 -3.69 -3.66
N GLN A 121 -4.05 -2.95 -2.72
CA GLN A 121 -3.17 -1.81 -2.98
C GLN A 121 -1.93 -2.23 -3.76
N SER A 122 -1.36 -1.29 -4.51
CA SER A 122 -0.24 -1.59 -5.39
C SER A 122 1.08 -1.80 -4.66
N GLY A 123 1.28 -1.17 -3.50
CA GLY A 123 2.53 -1.27 -2.75
C GLY A 123 2.41 -0.79 -1.32
N TYR A 124 3.56 -0.68 -0.68
CA TYR A 124 3.71 -0.19 0.68
C TYR A 124 5.03 0.56 0.83
N VAL A 125 5.08 1.48 1.81
CA VAL A 125 6.27 2.20 2.21
C VAL A 125 6.65 1.76 3.63
N GLU A 126 7.91 1.40 3.84
CA GLU A 126 8.48 1.17 5.16
C GLU A 126 9.47 2.26 5.54
N SER A 127 9.33 2.78 6.75
CA SER A 127 10.27 3.72 7.37
C SER A 127 10.83 3.10 8.64
N ARG A 128 12.14 3.22 8.84
CA ARG A 128 12.84 2.69 10.01
C ARG A 128 13.17 3.80 10.99
N PHE A 129 13.08 3.54 12.28
CA PHE A 129 13.32 4.53 13.33
C PHE A 129 14.12 3.94 14.47
N ARG A 130 14.97 4.78 15.07
CA ARG A 130 15.59 4.56 16.39
C ARG A 130 15.32 5.73 17.30
N ILE A 131 15.46 5.53 18.60
CA ILE A 131 15.45 6.64 19.54
C ILE A 131 16.85 7.24 19.63
N SER A 132 16.95 8.55 19.40
CA SER A 132 18.17 9.32 19.59
C SER A 132 17.81 10.63 20.28
N GLY A 133 18.49 10.93 21.40
CA GLY A 133 18.17 12.12 22.20
C GLY A 133 16.74 12.10 22.77
N GLY A 134 16.21 10.90 23.08
CA GLY A 134 14.86 10.72 23.63
C GLY A 134 13.73 10.95 22.63
N ARG A 135 14.02 10.91 21.32
CA ARG A 135 13.02 11.05 20.26
C ARG A 135 13.23 10.05 19.14
N LEU A 136 12.15 9.61 18.50
CA LEU A 136 12.23 8.82 17.27
C LEU A 136 12.90 9.65 16.17
N ALA A 137 13.95 9.09 15.60
CA ALA A 137 14.69 9.61 14.47
C ALA A 137 14.67 8.57 13.34
N GLN A 138 14.24 8.99 12.15
CA GLN A 138 14.19 8.12 10.99
C GLN A 138 15.61 7.72 10.56
N GLN A 139 15.77 6.44 10.26
CA GLN A 139 17.00 5.85 9.75
C GLN A 139 16.90 5.77 8.23
N GLY A 140 17.74 6.54 7.53
CA GLY A 140 17.78 6.54 6.07
C GLY A 140 16.48 7.04 5.41
N GLN A 141 16.32 6.68 4.14
CA GLN A 141 15.13 7.02 3.35
C GLN A 141 14.07 5.91 3.48
N PRO A 142 12.78 6.26 3.44
CA PRO A 142 11.72 5.26 3.35
C PRO A 142 11.89 4.40 2.10
N VAL A 143 11.56 3.12 2.22
CA VAL A 143 11.63 2.16 1.11
C VAL A 143 10.22 1.86 0.65
N GLU A 144 9.92 2.16 -0.61
CA GLU A 144 8.64 1.81 -1.23
C GLU A 144 8.79 0.54 -2.07
N THR A 145 7.93 -0.44 -1.83
CA THR A 145 7.92 -1.74 -2.50
C THR A 145 6.54 -2.08 -3.02
N GLY A 146 6.47 -2.61 -4.24
CA GLY A 146 5.23 -3.10 -4.83
C GLY A 146 4.78 -4.44 -4.25
N TYR A 147 3.49 -4.59 -3.98
CA TYR A 147 2.91 -5.89 -3.64
C TYR A 147 2.86 -6.77 -4.88
N LEU A 148 3.58 -7.89 -4.86
CA LEU A 148 3.66 -8.79 -6.01
C LEU A 148 2.29 -9.35 -6.42
N ALA A 149 1.39 -9.58 -5.46
CA ALA A 149 0.02 -10.01 -5.71
C ALA A 149 -0.82 -8.96 -6.46
N ALA A 150 -0.51 -7.67 -6.38
CA ALA A 150 -1.28 -6.60 -7.04
C ALA A 150 -1.06 -6.52 -8.56
N ARG A 151 -0.06 -7.23 -9.09
CA ARG A 151 0.26 -7.24 -10.52
C ARG A 151 -0.86 -7.84 -11.37
N SER A 152 -1.58 -8.85 -10.88
CA SER A 152 -2.74 -9.41 -11.60
C SER A 152 -3.85 -8.38 -11.78
N ASN A 153 -4.23 -7.69 -10.69
CA ASN A 153 -5.23 -6.61 -10.74
C ASN A 153 -4.83 -5.48 -11.71
N THR A 154 -3.54 -5.19 -11.82
CA THR A 154 -3.02 -4.16 -12.75
C THR A 154 -3.25 -4.57 -14.21
N ILE A 155 -3.01 -5.84 -14.55
CA ILE A 155 -3.27 -6.39 -15.90
C ILE A 155 -4.76 -6.35 -16.23
N GLU A 156 -5.59 -6.81 -15.29
CA GLU A 156 -7.04 -6.86 -15.49
C GLU A 156 -7.63 -5.45 -15.64
N GLN A 157 -7.17 -4.50 -14.83
CA GLN A 157 -7.58 -3.11 -14.93
C GLN A 157 -7.14 -2.48 -16.25
N PHE A 158 -5.92 -2.76 -16.73
CA PHE A 158 -5.44 -2.31 -18.03
C PHE A 158 -6.36 -2.77 -19.17
N TYR A 159 -6.68 -4.06 -19.24
CA TYR A 159 -7.58 -4.58 -20.28
C TYR A 159 -9.03 -4.12 -20.11
N SER A 160 -9.51 -3.94 -18.88
CA SER A 160 -10.82 -3.35 -18.58
C SER A 160 -10.93 -1.93 -19.14
N MET A 161 -9.87 -1.11 -19.02
CA MET A 161 -9.85 0.22 -19.62
C MET A 161 -9.88 0.20 -21.16
N ILE A 162 -9.18 -0.75 -21.80
CA ILE A 162 -9.24 -0.94 -23.26
C ILE A 162 -10.65 -1.37 -23.69
N ASN A 163 -11.26 -2.31 -22.95
CA ASN A 163 -12.64 -2.75 -23.17
C ASN A 163 -13.61 -1.55 -23.11
N ALA A 164 -13.43 -0.67 -22.12
CA ALA A 164 -14.18 0.56 -21.96
C ALA A 164 -13.76 1.71 -22.91
N LYS A 165 -12.88 1.45 -23.88
CA LYS A 165 -12.34 2.43 -24.85
C LYS A 165 -11.61 3.62 -24.23
N LYS A 166 -11.15 3.49 -22.99
CA LYS A 166 -10.34 4.49 -22.27
C LYS A 166 -8.85 4.31 -22.59
N PHE A 167 -8.50 4.45 -23.87
CA PHE A 167 -7.16 4.15 -24.38
C PHE A 167 -6.06 4.99 -23.73
N ASP A 168 -6.27 6.29 -23.51
CA ASP A 168 -5.28 7.16 -22.86
C ASP A 168 -4.98 6.68 -21.43
N ALA A 169 -6.01 6.33 -20.67
CA ALA A 169 -5.87 5.84 -19.29
C ALA A 169 -5.18 4.47 -19.24
N ALA A 170 -5.55 3.54 -20.14
CA ALA A 170 -4.87 2.26 -20.29
C ALA A 170 -3.39 2.44 -20.66
N TYR A 171 -3.07 3.37 -21.56
CA TYR A 171 -1.69 3.61 -21.97
C TYR A 171 -0.82 4.16 -20.82
N GLN A 172 -1.42 4.88 -19.85
CA GLN A 172 -0.73 5.32 -18.63
C GLN A 172 -0.31 4.18 -17.69
N PHE A 173 -0.88 2.97 -17.86
CA PHE A 173 -0.48 1.77 -17.12
C PHE A 173 0.76 1.10 -17.73
N THR A 174 1.32 1.64 -18.81
CA THR A 174 2.50 1.07 -19.46
C THR A 174 3.78 1.83 -19.10
N THR A 175 4.94 1.18 -19.19
CA THR A 175 6.24 1.81 -18.98
C THR A 175 6.62 2.73 -20.13
N ALA A 176 7.51 3.69 -19.90
CA ALA A 176 8.07 4.51 -20.99
C ALA A 176 8.77 3.65 -22.07
N ALA A 177 9.38 2.53 -21.68
CA ALA A 177 10.00 1.60 -22.62
C ALA A 177 8.95 0.88 -23.50
N PHE A 178 7.80 0.49 -22.94
CA PHE A 178 6.67 0.00 -23.74
C PHE A 178 6.18 1.07 -24.71
N GLN A 179 5.99 2.31 -24.23
CA GLN A 179 5.47 3.40 -25.04
C GLN A 179 6.40 3.76 -26.21
N ALA A 180 7.73 3.67 -26.02
CA ALA A 180 8.70 3.85 -27.08
C ALA A 180 8.64 2.73 -28.15
N ARG A 181 8.38 1.48 -27.75
CA ARG A 181 8.21 0.34 -28.67
C ARG A 181 6.88 0.38 -29.42
N TYR A 182 5.83 0.86 -28.76
CA TYR A 182 4.46 0.89 -29.29
C TYR A 182 3.86 2.29 -29.15
N PRO A 183 4.17 3.22 -30.07
CA PRO A 183 3.61 4.57 -30.06
C PRO A 183 2.07 4.56 -29.99
N PHE A 184 1.50 5.52 -29.26
CA PHE A 184 0.09 5.51 -28.86
C PHE A 184 -0.90 5.23 -30.01
N ASP A 185 -0.78 5.95 -31.13
CA ASP A 185 -1.70 5.79 -32.25
C ASP A 185 -1.63 4.39 -32.88
N ASN A 186 -0.41 3.85 -33.03
CA ASN A 186 -0.19 2.51 -33.57
C ASN A 186 -0.71 1.43 -32.61
N TRP A 187 -0.47 1.59 -31.31
CA TRP A 187 -0.97 0.70 -30.28
C TRP A 187 -2.51 0.69 -30.23
N LYS A 188 -3.12 1.88 -30.23
CA LYS A 188 -4.58 2.05 -30.23
C LYS A 188 -5.23 1.45 -31.48
N ALA A 189 -4.60 1.62 -32.65
CA ALA A 189 -5.09 1.05 -33.90
C ALA A 189 -5.20 -0.48 -33.87
N GLY A 190 -4.39 -1.16 -33.04
CA GLY A 190 -4.47 -2.61 -32.83
C GLY A 190 -5.80 -3.09 -32.24
N PHE A 191 -6.59 -2.19 -31.63
CA PHE A 191 -7.89 -2.50 -31.03
C PHE A 191 -9.08 -1.92 -31.82
N ALA A 192 -8.85 -1.47 -33.07
CA ALA A 192 -9.85 -0.77 -33.87
C ALA A 192 -11.11 -1.60 -34.13
N THR A 193 -10.98 -2.92 -34.29
CA THR A 193 -12.10 -3.85 -34.54
C THR A 193 -12.62 -4.51 -33.27
N THR A 194 -11.93 -4.36 -32.14
CA THR A 194 -12.27 -5.04 -30.90
C THR A 194 -13.58 -4.54 -30.33
N LYS A 195 -14.54 -5.44 -30.15
CA LYS A 195 -15.82 -5.17 -29.47
C LYS A 195 -15.68 -5.31 -27.96
N SER A 196 -15.10 -6.41 -27.50
CA SER A 196 -14.91 -6.67 -26.08
C SER A 196 -13.61 -7.38 -25.77
N LEU A 197 -13.08 -7.11 -24.58
CA LEU A 197 -11.95 -7.81 -23.97
C LEU A 197 -12.33 -8.23 -22.55
N ASP A 198 -12.02 -9.48 -22.21
CA ASP A 198 -12.09 -10.01 -20.85
C ASP A 198 -10.74 -10.64 -20.51
N ALA A 199 -10.09 -10.15 -19.45
CA ALA A 199 -8.77 -10.60 -19.04
C ALA A 199 -8.82 -11.18 -17.63
N GLN A 200 -8.12 -12.28 -17.43
CA GLN A 200 -7.98 -12.95 -16.13
C GLN A 200 -6.49 -13.24 -15.90
N ALA A 201 -5.92 -12.65 -14.86
CA ALA A 201 -4.52 -12.81 -14.52
C ALA A 201 -4.35 -13.71 -13.29
N THR A 202 -3.29 -14.51 -13.28
CA THR A 202 -2.99 -15.39 -12.13
C THR A 202 -2.25 -14.60 -11.06
N THR A 203 -2.86 -14.43 -9.89
CA THR A 203 -2.20 -13.83 -8.73
C THR A 203 -1.00 -14.66 -8.29
N SER A 204 0.13 -14.00 -8.05
CA SER A 204 1.36 -14.64 -7.58
C SER A 204 2.19 -13.69 -6.71
N GLU A 205 2.65 -14.22 -5.58
CA GLU A 205 3.57 -13.55 -4.66
C GLU A 205 5.05 -13.80 -5.00
N VAL A 206 5.33 -14.47 -6.13
CA VAL A 206 6.70 -14.75 -6.57
C VAL A 206 7.09 -13.77 -7.66
N ALA A 207 8.32 -13.23 -7.60
CA ALA A 207 8.85 -12.35 -8.62
C ALA A 207 8.91 -13.04 -10.00
N GLY A 208 8.75 -12.26 -11.07
CA GLY A 208 8.77 -12.75 -12.45
C GLY A 208 7.48 -12.48 -13.24
N PRO A 209 7.37 -12.97 -14.47
CA PRO A 209 6.22 -12.70 -15.34
C PRO A 209 4.91 -13.25 -14.77
N VAL A 210 3.83 -12.49 -14.93
CA VAL A 210 2.48 -12.84 -14.48
C VAL A 210 1.70 -13.43 -15.64
N LYS A 211 1.22 -14.66 -15.46
CA LYS A 211 0.39 -15.35 -16.45
C LYS A 211 -0.98 -14.71 -16.55
N PHE A 212 -1.53 -14.66 -17.76
CA PHE A 212 -2.90 -14.22 -17.98
C PHE A 212 -3.56 -14.97 -19.14
N LYS A 213 -4.88 -14.96 -19.13
CA LYS A 213 -5.76 -15.36 -20.22
C LYS A 213 -6.52 -14.12 -20.68
N LEU A 214 -6.70 -13.96 -21.98
CA LEU A 214 -7.47 -12.87 -22.58
C LEU A 214 -8.44 -13.43 -23.60
N THR A 215 -9.72 -13.14 -23.45
CA THR A 215 -10.73 -13.41 -24.47
C THR A 215 -11.08 -12.10 -25.17
N ALA A 216 -10.88 -12.07 -26.49
CA ALA A 216 -11.19 -10.93 -27.34
C ALA A 216 -12.32 -11.29 -28.31
N VAL A 217 -13.24 -10.35 -28.52
CA VAL A 217 -14.25 -10.43 -29.57
C VAL A 217 -14.00 -9.27 -30.52
N ASP A 218 -13.69 -9.57 -31.79
CA ASP A 218 -13.44 -8.58 -32.83
C ASP A 218 -14.56 -8.61 -33.88
N SER A 219 -14.89 -7.43 -34.42
CA SER A 219 -15.78 -7.30 -35.58
C SER A 219 -15.03 -7.66 -36.86
N THR A 220 -15.64 -8.49 -37.71
CA THR A 220 -15.13 -8.80 -39.06
C THR A 220 -16.20 -8.57 -40.11
N ALA A 221 -15.84 -8.60 -41.39
CA ALA A 221 -16.79 -8.46 -42.49
C ALA A 221 -17.90 -9.55 -42.50
N THR A 222 -17.65 -10.71 -41.89
CA THR A 222 -18.55 -11.86 -41.89
C THR A 222 -19.25 -12.08 -40.54
N GLY A 223 -19.03 -11.21 -39.55
CA GLY A 223 -19.57 -11.33 -38.20
C GLY A 223 -18.50 -11.23 -37.12
N ASP A 224 -18.82 -11.67 -35.91
CA ASP A 224 -17.91 -11.56 -34.76
C ASP A 224 -16.94 -12.74 -34.70
N LEU A 225 -15.68 -12.43 -34.41
CA LEU A 225 -14.62 -13.41 -34.21
C LEU A 225 -14.17 -13.40 -32.76
N THR A 226 -14.43 -14.51 -32.06
CA THR A 226 -13.95 -14.71 -30.69
C THR A 226 -12.62 -15.45 -30.70
N ARG A 227 -11.61 -14.90 -30.03
CA ARG A 227 -10.30 -15.53 -29.83
C ARG A 227 -9.96 -15.52 -28.35
N THR A 228 -9.32 -16.59 -27.92
CA THR A 228 -8.70 -16.66 -26.60
C THR A 228 -7.19 -16.64 -26.78
N TYR A 229 -6.51 -15.91 -25.92
CA TYR A 229 -5.07 -15.79 -25.86
C TYR A 229 -4.60 -16.21 -24.47
N THR A 230 -3.40 -16.75 -24.42
CA THR A 230 -2.66 -16.93 -23.17
C THR A 230 -1.33 -16.23 -23.30
N GLY A 231 -0.80 -15.75 -22.17
CA GLY A 231 0.45 -15.03 -22.21
C GLY A 231 1.02 -14.75 -20.83
N THR A 232 2.11 -14.00 -20.84
CA THR A 232 2.69 -13.43 -19.62
C THR A 232 2.94 -11.94 -19.80
N TRP A 233 2.82 -11.20 -18.70
CA TRP A 233 3.25 -9.82 -18.59
C TRP A 233 4.42 -9.71 -17.61
N THR A 234 5.46 -8.98 -18.01
CA THR A 234 6.45 -8.44 -17.07
C THR A 234 5.99 -7.06 -16.63
N LEU A 235 6.00 -6.81 -15.32
CA LEU A 235 5.61 -5.54 -14.74
C LEU A 235 6.75 -4.94 -13.93
N ILE A 236 6.84 -3.61 -13.93
CA ILE A 236 7.81 -2.83 -13.16
C ILE A 236 7.04 -1.92 -12.20
N TYR A 237 7.41 -1.95 -10.93
CA TYR A 237 6.82 -1.07 -9.93
C TYR A 237 7.35 0.36 -10.09
N SER A 238 6.46 1.35 -10.13
CA SER A 238 6.81 2.76 -10.23
C SER A 238 6.50 3.45 -8.91
N THR A 239 7.53 3.87 -8.19
CA THR A 239 7.41 4.67 -6.96
C THR A 239 6.92 6.10 -7.24
N THR A 240 7.07 6.61 -8.46
CA THR A 240 6.50 7.91 -8.85
C THR A 240 5.00 7.85 -9.08
N LYS A 241 4.49 6.73 -9.59
CA LYS A 241 3.06 6.52 -9.83
C LYS A 241 2.36 5.72 -8.73
N HIS A 242 3.11 5.20 -7.75
CA HIS A 242 2.64 4.29 -6.70
C HIS A 242 1.85 3.08 -7.24
N GLN A 243 2.28 2.53 -8.38
CA GLN A 243 1.62 1.39 -9.02
C GLN A 243 2.55 0.54 -9.88
N TRP A 244 2.12 -0.68 -10.18
CA TRP A 244 2.75 -1.52 -11.20
C TRP A 244 2.44 -1.01 -12.61
N LEU A 245 3.43 -1.08 -13.49
CA LEU A 245 3.31 -0.72 -14.91
C LEU A 245 3.65 -1.93 -15.79
N LEU A 246 2.89 -2.11 -16.85
CA LEU A 246 3.09 -3.16 -17.85
C LEU A 246 4.28 -2.79 -18.76
N ASP A 247 5.28 -3.67 -18.86
CA ASP A 247 6.49 -3.42 -19.65
C ASP A 247 6.58 -4.26 -20.93
N THR A 248 6.57 -5.58 -20.80
CA THR A 248 6.64 -6.50 -21.93
C THR A 248 5.60 -7.60 -21.81
N ALA A 249 5.03 -7.99 -22.94
CA ALA A 249 4.08 -9.08 -23.03
C ALA A 249 4.57 -10.14 -24.01
N GLU A 250 4.40 -11.39 -23.64
CA GLU A 250 4.49 -12.53 -24.54
C GLU A 250 3.10 -13.14 -24.65
N VAL A 251 2.50 -13.08 -25.84
CA VAL A 251 1.11 -13.48 -26.06
C VAL A 251 1.03 -14.43 -27.25
N GLN A 252 0.30 -15.52 -27.05
CA GLN A 252 0.06 -16.53 -28.07
C GLN A 252 -1.44 -16.84 -28.13
N LEU A 253 -1.90 -17.29 -29.31
CA LEU A 253 -3.26 -17.78 -29.45
C LEU A 253 -3.43 -18.99 -28.51
N GLY A 254 -4.45 -18.96 -27.66
CA GLY A 254 -4.83 -20.10 -26.85
C GLY A 254 -5.37 -21.19 -27.76
N GLY A 255 -4.84 -22.41 -27.60
CA GLY A 255 -5.41 -23.62 -28.21
C GLY A 255 -6.73 -24.03 -27.57
#